data_AF-A0A1E4GGU2-F1
#
_entry.id   AF-A0A1E4GGU2-F1
#
_cell.length_a   1.000
_cell.length_b   1.000
_cell.length_c   1.000
_cell.angle_alpha   90.00
_cell.angle_beta   90.00
_cell.angle_gamma   90.00
#
_symmetry.space_group_name_H-M   'P 1'
#
loop_
_entity.id
_entity.type
_entity.pdbx_description
1 polymer ?
#
loop_
_entity_poly.entity_id
_entity_poly.type
_entity_poly.pdbx_seq_one_letter_code
_entity_poly.pdbx_strand_id
1 'polypeptide(L)'
;MAPVTLRSVTKSYGVTPVLHGIDIDIPDGEFVVLVGPSGCGKSTLLRMLAGLETITGGAIEISGRVVNDLEPKDRDIAMVFQNYALYPHMSVATNMGFSLEHRGASKAEIAERVQWAAGILGLTHLLDRYPRQLSGGQRQRVAMGRAIVRNPQVFLFDEPLSNLDAKLRVVMRGEIKGLHQRLGVTTIYVTHDQIEAMTMADRIVVMNGGKVEQIGAPLDLYDRPANLFVAGFIGSPAMNVIGGRITDRGFEAAGIVLPLPAGIAARGPASYGIRPEHLLLAADGLPATITLVEPMGSETLVTMMLGEQSVTGAFRERLRAQPGDTIHVRPDPEAIHLFDEAGMRID
;
A
#
# COMPACT_ATOMS: atom_id res chain seq x y z
N MET A 1 18.55 -9.29 12.53
CA MET A 1 17.15 -9.72 12.50
C MET A 1 16.43 -8.93 13.57
N ALA A 2 15.55 -8.02 13.14
CA ALA A 2 15.11 -6.84 13.87
C ALA A 2 13.59 -6.63 13.73
N PRO A 3 12.78 -7.12 14.68
CA PRO A 3 11.39 -6.73 14.77
C PRO A 3 11.28 -5.24 15.07
N VAL A 4 10.22 -4.61 14.56
CA VAL A 4 9.89 -3.21 14.83
C VAL A 4 8.54 -3.16 15.51
N THR A 5 8.49 -2.54 16.70
CA THR A 5 7.27 -2.43 17.49
C THR A 5 6.98 -0.97 17.79
N LEU A 6 5.75 -0.56 17.53
CA LEU A 6 5.21 0.75 17.88
C LEU A 6 4.16 0.53 18.97
N ARG A 7 4.32 1.20 20.11
CA ARG A 7 3.39 1.16 21.24
C ARG A 7 2.80 2.53 21.48
N SER A 8 1.50 2.66 21.19
CA SER A 8 0.70 3.87 21.38
C SER A 8 1.40 5.14 20.90
N VAL A 9 2.06 5.07 19.73
CA VAL A 9 2.88 6.17 19.21
C VAL A 9 1.99 7.35 18.81
N THR A 10 2.28 8.52 19.35
CA THR A 10 1.54 9.76 19.06
C THR A 10 2.45 10.84 18.50
N LYS A 11 1.86 11.71 17.69
CA LYS A 11 2.54 12.88 17.14
C LYS A 11 1.60 14.07 17.11
N SER A 12 2.08 15.19 17.65
CA SER A 12 1.46 16.51 17.54
C SER A 12 2.47 17.54 17.06
N TYR A 13 2.02 18.50 16.25
CA TYR A 13 2.77 19.70 15.92
C TYR A 13 2.12 20.88 16.64
N GLY A 14 2.74 21.31 17.75
CA GLY A 14 2.09 22.24 18.68
C GLY A 14 0.79 21.65 19.22
N VAL A 15 -0.32 22.34 18.99
CA VAL A 15 -1.66 21.92 19.42
C VAL A 15 -2.37 20.97 18.45
N THR A 16 -1.78 20.71 17.28
CA THR A 16 -2.42 19.91 16.22
C THR A 16 -1.96 18.45 16.31
N PRO A 17 -2.80 17.52 16.81
CA PRO A 17 -2.50 16.09 16.77
C PRO A 17 -2.62 15.54 15.35
N VAL A 18 -1.68 14.68 14.96
CA VAL A 18 -1.59 14.08 13.61
C VAL A 18 -1.53 12.55 13.66
N LEU A 19 -1.01 11.97 14.75
CA LEU A 19 -1.06 10.51 14.99
C LEU A 19 -1.63 10.25 16.37
N HIS A 20 -2.61 9.34 16.46
CA HIS A 20 -3.51 9.19 17.59
C HIS A 20 -3.33 7.85 18.34
N GLY A 21 -2.09 7.47 18.63
CA GLY A 21 -1.78 6.22 19.35
C GLY A 21 -1.72 5.05 18.37
N ILE A 22 -0.61 4.95 17.67
CA ILE A 22 -0.36 3.91 16.67
C ILE A 22 0.28 2.70 17.35
N ASP A 23 -0.39 1.55 17.22
CA ASP A 23 0.10 0.26 17.67
C ASP A 23 0.32 -0.66 16.46
N ILE A 24 1.58 -1.06 16.24
CA ILE A 24 1.98 -1.93 15.13
C ILE A 24 3.10 -2.84 15.62
N ASP A 25 2.95 -4.15 15.40
CA ASP A 25 4.00 -5.14 15.61
C ASP A 25 4.45 -5.72 14.26
N ILE A 26 5.70 -5.44 13.88
CA ILE A 26 6.34 -5.87 12.64
C ILE A 26 7.37 -6.96 12.97
N PRO A 27 7.04 -8.24 12.71
CA PRO A 27 8.00 -9.34 12.72
C PRO A 27 9.29 -9.06 11.95
N ASP A 28 10.36 -9.72 12.37
CA ASP A 28 11.62 -9.71 11.65
C ASP A 28 11.46 -10.23 10.22
N GLY A 29 12.12 -9.55 9.28
CA GLY A 29 12.15 -9.95 7.87
C GLY A 29 10.86 -9.70 7.09
N GLU A 30 9.82 -9.11 7.70
CA GLU A 30 8.55 -8.85 7.01
C GLU A 30 8.63 -7.62 6.11
N PHE A 31 7.95 -7.68 4.95
CA PHE A 31 7.69 -6.52 4.09
C PHE A 31 6.34 -5.90 4.46
N VAL A 32 6.38 -4.81 5.23
CA VAL A 32 5.18 -4.07 5.64
C VAL A 32 4.98 -2.85 4.76
N VAL A 33 3.78 -2.69 4.22
CA VAL A 33 3.39 -1.49 3.46
C VAL A 33 2.42 -0.64 4.26
N LEU A 34 2.73 0.65 4.41
CA LEU A 34 1.82 1.66 4.94
C LEU A 34 1.06 2.30 3.78
N VAL A 35 -0.27 2.20 3.79
CA VAL A 35 -1.15 2.82 2.78
C VAL A 35 -2.23 3.67 3.43
N GLY A 36 -2.79 4.59 2.66
CA GLY A 36 -3.85 5.47 3.11
C GLY A 36 -3.90 6.77 2.31
N PRO A 37 -4.93 7.59 2.47
CA PRO A 37 -5.08 8.88 1.79
C PRO A 37 -3.91 9.83 2.07
N SER A 38 -3.74 10.84 1.22
CA SER A 38 -2.81 11.93 1.48
C SER A 38 -3.12 12.59 2.82
N GLY A 39 -2.09 12.85 3.63
CA GLY A 39 -2.25 13.48 4.94
C GLY A 39 -2.63 12.55 6.10
N CYS A 40 -2.81 11.24 5.89
CA CYS A 40 -3.16 10.32 7.00
C CYS A 40 -1.99 9.99 7.95
N GLY A 41 -0.78 10.54 7.72
CA GLY A 41 0.35 10.43 8.65
C GLY A 41 1.42 9.37 8.31
N LYS A 42 1.35 8.68 7.16
CA LYS A 42 2.32 7.64 6.74
C LYS A 42 3.77 8.10 6.75
N SER A 43 4.10 9.16 6.02
CA SER A 43 5.47 9.67 5.94
C SER A 43 5.94 10.27 7.27
N THR A 44 5.02 10.82 8.08
CA THR A 44 5.33 11.25 9.46
C THR A 44 5.71 10.05 10.32
N LEU A 45 4.95 8.96 10.27
CA LEU A 45 5.27 7.71 10.96
C LEU A 45 6.63 7.15 10.53
N LEU A 46 6.87 7.11 9.22
CA LEU A 46 8.13 6.64 8.64
C LEU A 46 9.33 7.52 9.06
N ARG A 47 9.15 8.85 9.13
CA ARG A 47 10.19 9.79 9.59
C ARG A 47 10.46 9.68 11.09
N MET A 48 9.45 9.42 11.90
CA MET A 48 9.63 9.14 13.32
C MET A 48 10.39 7.84 13.55
N LEU A 49 10.07 6.77 12.80
CA LEU A 49 10.87 5.54 12.75
C LEU A 49 12.32 5.85 12.37
N ALA A 50 12.50 6.71 11.35
CA ALA A 50 13.80 7.14 10.86
C ALA A 50 14.63 7.98 11.86
N GLY A 51 13.99 8.53 12.90
CA GLY A 51 14.60 9.52 13.79
C GLY A 51 14.76 10.91 13.17
N LEU A 52 14.16 11.13 12.01
CA LEU A 52 14.13 12.44 11.33
C LEU A 52 13.04 13.35 11.91
N GLU A 53 12.20 12.79 12.76
CA GLU A 53 11.09 13.47 13.39
C GLU A 53 10.96 12.99 14.84
N THR A 54 10.73 13.92 15.77
CA THR A 54 10.52 13.62 17.18
C THR A 54 9.16 12.96 17.42
N ILE A 55 9.11 12.09 18.43
CA ILE A 55 7.89 11.40 18.87
C ILE A 55 7.27 12.22 20.01
N THR A 56 5.96 12.44 19.99
CA THR A 56 5.28 13.21 21.05
C THR A 56 4.97 12.33 22.26
N GLY A 57 4.66 11.05 22.05
CA GLY A 57 4.41 10.08 23.11
C GLY A 57 4.36 8.65 22.57
N GLY A 58 4.37 7.67 23.48
CA GLY A 58 4.52 6.26 23.13
C GLY A 58 5.97 5.85 22.90
N ALA A 59 6.19 4.64 22.41
CA ALA A 59 7.52 4.08 22.19
C ALA A 59 7.65 3.43 20.80
N ILE A 60 8.82 3.64 20.19
CA ILE A 60 9.27 2.89 19.02
C ILE A 60 10.43 2.01 19.46
N GLU A 61 10.31 0.72 19.23
CA GLU A 61 11.32 -0.28 19.53
C GLU A 61 11.83 -0.93 18.24
N ILE A 62 13.16 -1.05 18.12
CA ILE A 62 13.81 -1.81 17.06
C ILE A 62 14.66 -2.88 17.75
N SER A 63 14.41 -4.16 17.46
CA SER A 63 15.09 -5.28 18.13
C SER A 63 14.94 -5.24 19.66
N GLY A 64 13.78 -4.80 20.16
CA GLY A 64 13.48 -4.66 21.59
C GLY A 64 14.18 -3.48 22.29
N ARG A 65 14.90 -2.63 21.54
CA ARG A 65 15.51 -1.41 22.07
C ARG A 65 14.64 -0.21 21.73
N VAL A 66 14.23 0.55 22.75
CA VAL A 66 13.55 1.84 22.55
C VAL A 66 14.50 2.81 21.86
N VAL A 67 14.08 3.36 20.71
CA VAL A 67 14.93 4.22 19.86
C VAL A 67 14.53 5.69 19.88
N ASN A 68 13.53 6.08 20.68
CA ASN A 68 12.92 7.42 20.66
C ASN A 68 13.94 8.57 20.67
N ASP A 69 14.93 8.50 21.57
CA ASP A 69 15.93 9.55 21.80
C ASP A 69 17.24 9.32 21.04
N LEU A 70 17.31 8.26 20.22
CA LEU A 70 18.50 7.97 19.40
C LEU A 70 18.51 8.82 18.13
N GLU A 71 19.69 9.32 17.78
CA GLU A 71 19.92 9.96 16.48
C GLU A 71 19.72 8.93 15.34
N PRO A 72 19.30 9.36 14.13
CA PRO A 72 19.08 8.47 12.98
C PRO A 72 20.23 7.50 12.69
N LYS A 73 21.48 7.94 12.90
CA LYS A 73 22.69 7.14 12.64
C LYS A 73 22.85 5.96 13.59
N ASP A 74 22.27 6.04 14.80
CA ASP A 74 22.39 5.09 15.90
C ASP A 74 21.21 4.09 15.98
N ARG A 75 20.23 4.25 15.09
CA ARG A 75 19.06 3.35 14.98
C ARG A 75 19.28 2.14 14.08
N ASP A 76 20.44 2.07 13.42
CA ASP A 76 20.83 0.99 12.50
C ASP A 76 19.82 0.72 11.36
N ILE A 77 19.27 1.80 10.81
CA ILE A 77 18.30 1.79 9.72
C ILE A 77 18.86 2.48 8.46
N ALA A 78 18.31 2.13 7.30
CA ALA A 78 18.57 2.87 6.07
C ALA A 78 17.26 3.31 5.41
N MET A 79 17.21 4.59 5.03
CA MET A 79 16.05 5.19 4.39
C MET A 79 16.34 5.49 2.92
N VAL A 80 15.40 5.13 2.04
CA VAL A 80 15.39 5.49 0.63
C VAL A 80 14.30 6.54 0.42
N PHE A 81 14.71 7.75 0.06
CA PHE A 81 13.83 8.90 -0.12
C PHE A 81 13.21 8.94 -1.52
N GLN A 82 12.01 9.52 -1.60
CA GLN A 82 11.25 9.77 -2.83
C GLN A 82 12.07 10.41 -3.96
N ASN A 83 12.92 11.40 -3.64
CA ASN A 83 13.69 12.16 -4.63
C ASN A 83 15.09 11.59 -4.92
N TYR A 84 15.37 10.35 -4.51
CA TYR A 84 16.67 9.63 -4.59
C TYR A 84 17.82 10.24 -3.76
N ALA A 85 17.81 11.57 -3.57
CA ALA A 85 18.78 12.36 -2.81
C ALA A 85 20.24 12.06 -3.19
N LEU A 86 20.52 11.79 -4.47
CA LEU A 86 21.87 11.48 -4.96
C LEU A 86 22.73 12.75 -5.04
N TYR A 87 24.01 12.63 -4.70
CA TYR A 87 24.98 13.71 -4.85
C TYR A 87 25.38 13.83 -6.33
N PRO A 88 25.04 14.95 -7.01
CA PRO A 88 25.17 15.06 -8.46
C PRO A 88 26.63 15.12 -8.94
N HIS A 89 27.54 15.51 -8.05
CA HIS A 89 28.97 15.68 -8.30
C HIS A 89 29.80 14.45 -7.92
N MET A 90 29.17 13.39 -7.42
CA MET A 90 29.83 12.13 -7.05
C MET A 90 29.50 11.05 -8.08
N SER A 91 30.42 10.11 -8.33
CA SER A 91 30.14 8.92 -9.14
C SER A 91 29.14 7.99 -8.44
N VAL A 92 28.67 6.94 -9.13
CA VAL A 92 27.82 5.90 -8.53
C VAL A 92 28.55 5.21 -7.37
N ALA A 93 29.81 4.81 -7.57
CA ALA A 93 30.62 4.17 -6.54
C ALA A 93 30.76 5.06 -5.30
N THR A 94 31.08 6.34 -5.51
CA THR A 94 31.21 7.31 -4.41
C THR A 94 29.87 7.57 -3.74
N ASN A 95 28.78 7.73 -4.49
CA ASN A 95 27.44 7.90 -3.93
C ASN A 95 27.10 6.75 -2.98
N MET A 96 27.30 5.51 -3.42
CA MET A 96 27.04 4.30 -2.65
C MET A 96 27.93 4.23 -1.40
N GLY A 97 29.25 4.40 -1.56
CA GLY A 97 30.22 4.25 -0.47
C GLY A 97 30.28 5.39 0.55
N PHE A 98 29.73 6.57 0.23
CA PHE A 98 29.89 7.79 1.03
C PHE A 98 29.54 7.63 2.52
N SER A 99 28.48 6.86 2.83
CA SER A 99 28.05 6.65 4.21
C SER A 99 29.04 5.81 5.04
N LEU A 100 29.77 4.89 4.39
CA LEU A 100 30.81 4.08 5.02
C LEU A 100 32.10 4.90 5.20
N GLU A 101 32.44 5.74 4.21
CA GLU A 101 33.56 6.68 4.31
C GLU A 101 33.39 7.63 5.50
N HIS A 102 32.20 8.21 5.68
CA HIS A 102 31.90 9.08 6.82
C HIS A 102 31.97 8.37 8.18
N ARG A 103 31.77 7.05 8.21
CA ARG A 103 31.92 6.21 9.41
C ARG A 103 33.37 5.75 9.64
N GLY A 104 34.32 6.17 8.78
CA GLY A 104 35.73 5.80 8.90
C GLY A 104 36.08 4.40 8.40
N ALA A 105 35.22 3.78 7.57
CA ALA A 105 35.52 2.49 6.96
C ALA A 105 36.76 2.57 6.05
N SER A 106 37.50 1.46 5.96
CA SER A 106 38.70 1.41 5.11
C SER A 106 38.32 1.45 3.61
N LYS A 107 39.24 1.91 2.76
CA LYS A 107 39.03 1.91 1.30
C LYS A 107 38.72 0.51 0.75
N ALA A 108 39.35 -0.53 1.32
CA ALA A 108 39.13 -1.92 0.93
C ALA A 108 37.70 -2.37 1.27
N GLU A 109 37.24 -2.09 2.49
CA GLU A 109 35.88 -2.40 2.94
C GLU A 109 34.82 -1.66 2.12
N ILE A 110 35.03 -0.37 1.84
CA ILE A 110 34.12 0.42 1.00
C ILE A 110 34.02 -0.19 -0.39
N ALA A 111 35.16 -0.52 -1.02
CA ALA A 111 35.18 -1.13 -2.35
C ALA A 111 34.46 -2.48 -2.37
N GLU A 112 34.69 -3.33 -1.38
CA GLU A 112 34.02 -4.63 -1.23
C GLU A 112 32.50 -4.47 -1.11
N ARG A 113 32.04 -3.61 -0.19
CA ARG A 113 30.60 -3.36 0.05
C ARG A 113 29.92 -2.76 -1.17
N VAL A 114 30.55 -1.79 -1.82
CA VAL A 114 30.04 -1.16 -3.04
C VAL A 114 29.95 -2.19 -4.16
N GLN A 115 30.97 -3.02 -4.34
CA GLN A 115 30.98 -4.05 -5.39
C GLN A 115 29.88 -5.10 -5.16
N TRP A 116 29.72 -5.56 -3.91
CA TRP A 116 28.66 -6.48 -3.52
C TRP A 116 27.27 -5.90 -3.81
N ALA A 117 26.99 -4.69 -3.32
CA ALA A 117 25.70 -4.02 -3.54
C ALA A 117 25.45 -3.74 -5.03
N ALA A 118 26.48 -3.33 -5.78
CA ALA A 118 26.38 -3.11 -7.22
C ALA A 118 26.11 -4.40 -8.00
N GLY A 119 26.66 -5.53 -7.56
CA GLY A 119 26.37 -6.85 -8.15
C GLY A 119 24.90 -7.24 -8.00
N ILE A 120 24.33 -7.06 -6.79
CA ILE A 120 22.92 -7.35 -6.51
C ILE A 120 21.99 -6.48 -7.37
N LEU A 121 22.34 -5.20 -7.54
CA LEU A 121 21.54 -4.20 -8.25
C LEU A 121 21.84 -4.12 -9.76
N GLY A 122 22.79 -4.90 -10.27
CA GLY A 122 23.23 -4.83 -11.68
C GLY A 122 23.83 -3.48 -12.06
N LEU A 123 24.52 -2.80 -11.14
CA LEU A 123 25.15 -1.49 -11.33
C LEU A 123 26.65 -1.56 -11.59
N THR A 124 27.27 -2.75 -11.60
CA THR A 124 28.74 -2.91 -11.69
C THR A 124 29.37 -2.16 -12.88
N HIS A 125 28.70 -2.16 -14.04
CA HIS A 125 29.17 -1.48 -15.26
C HIS A 125 28.92 0.04 -15.26
N LEU A 126 28.30 0.60 -14.21
CA LEU A 126 27.92 2.00 -14.08
C LEU A 126 28.63 2.71 -12.93
N LEU A 127 29.52 2.03 -12.21
CA LEU A 127 30.17 2.55 -10.99
C LEU A 127 30.89 3.90 -11.19
N ASP A 128 31.48 4.12 -12.37
CA ASP A 128 32.20 5.36 -12.70
C ASP A 128 31.31 6.48 -13.27
N ARG A 129 30.02 6.21 -13.48
CA ARG A 129 29.07 7.20 -14.02
C ARG A 129 28.63 8.18 -12.95
N TYR A 130 28.21 9.37 -13.37
CA TYR A 130 27.57 10.38 -12.52
C TYR A 130 26.03 10.30 -12.66
N PRO A 131 25.23 10.73 -11.65
CA PRO A 131 23.76 10.65 -11.67
C PRO A 131 23.09 11.23 -12.92
N ARG A 132 23.68 12.27 -13.52
CA ARG A 132 23.21 12.91 -14.77
C ARG A 132 23.33 12.01 -16.01
N GLN A 133 24.12 10.94 -15.94
CA GLN A 133 24.35 9.98 -17.02
C GLN A 133 23.50 8.72 -16.87
N LEU A 134 22.58 8.68 -15.90
CA LEU A 134 21.76 7.52 -15.56
C LEU A 134 20.30 7.73 -15.99
N SER A 135 19.60 6.63 -16.25
CA SER A 135 18.13 6.63 -16.35
C SER A 135 17.48 6.79 -14.97
N GLY A 136 16.16 7.02 -14.92
CA GLY A 136 15.41 7.10 -13.66
C GLY A 136 15.55 5.83 -12.82
N GLY A 137 15.40 4.66 -13.44
CA GLY A 137 15.51 3.37 -12.74
C GLY A 137 16.93 3.07 -12.28
N GLN A 138 17.95 3.48 -13.05
CA GLN A 138 19.34 3.38 -12.61
C GLN A 138 19.59 4.29 -11.40
N ARG A 139 19.12 5.55 -11.40
CA ARG A 139 19.21 6.43 -10.22
C ARG A 139 18.53 5.82 -8.98
N GLN A 140 17.35 5.23 -9.17
CA GLN A 140 16.64 4.53 -8.11
C GLN A 140 17.47 3.37 -7.54
N ARG A 141 18.06 2.55 -8.40
CA ARG A 141 18.99 1.49 -7.98
C ARG A 141 20.19 2.03 -7.23
N VAL A 142 20.78 3.15 -7.65
CA VAL A 142 21.89 3.78 -6.90
C VAL A 142 21.43 4.22 -5.50
N ALA A 143 20.23 4.80 -5.38
CA ALA A 143 19.66 5.18 -4.08
C ALA A 143 19.44 3.97 -3.17
N MET A 144 18.96 2.85 -3.71
CA MET A 144 18.89 1.58 -2.98
C MET A 144 20.28 1.07 -2.60
N GLY A 145 21.26 1.20 -3.51
CA GLY A 145 22.65 0.81 -3.26
C GLY A 145 23.25 1.52 -2.05
N ARG A 146 22.98 2.83 -1.89
CA ARG A 146 23.37 3.61 -0.71
C ARG A 146 22.81 3.06 0.59
N ALA A 147 21.59 2.53 0.55
CA ALA A 147 20.96 1.92 1.71
C ALA A 147 21.56 0.53 2.01
N ILE A 148 21.76 -0.29 0.96
CA ILE A 148 22.24 -1.67 1.06
C ILE A 148 23.68 -1.75 1.59
N VAL A 149 24.58 -0.86 1.15
CA VAL A 149 25.98 -0.90 1.61
C VAL A 149 26.13 -0.75 3.13
N ARG A 150 25.14 -0.15 3.80
CA ARG A 150 25.13 0.02 5.26
C ARG A 150 24.77 -1.26 6.01
N ASN A 151 24.19 -2.25 5.32
CA ASN A 151 23.69 -3.50 5.90
C ASN A 151 22.79 -3.27 7.14
N PRO A 152 21.71 -2.47 7.01
CA PRO A 152 20.88 -2.06 8.15
C PRO A 152 20.02 -3.21 8.68
N GLN A 153 19.52 -3.04 9.91
CA GLN A 153 18.50 -3.89 10.50
C GLN A 153 17.11 -3.69 9.88
N VAL A 154 16.80 -2.47 9.44
CA VAL A 154 15.50 -2.11 8.85
C VAL A 154 15.69 -1.21 7.63
N PHE A 155 14.98 -1.53 6.55
CA PHE A 155 14.83 -0.63 5.40
C PHE A 155 13.55 0.18 5.52
N LEU A 156 13.67 1.49 5.26
CA LEU A 156 12.55 2.42 5.18
C LEU A 156 12.48 3.00 3.76
N PHE A 157 11.33 2.86 3.10
CA PHE A 157 11.11 3.40 1.75
C PHE A 157 9.97 4.42 1.77
N ASP A 158 10.25 5.68 1.40
CA ASP A 158 9.25 6.76 1.36
C ASP A 158 8.88 7.05 -0.11
N GLU A 159 7.77 6.46 -0.57
CA GLU A 159 7.23 6.59 -1.93
C GLU A 159 8.28 6.46 -3.05
N PRO A 160 9.14 5.42 -3.02
CA PRO A 160 10.34 5.34 -3.85
C PRO A 160 10.07 5.27 -5.36
N LEU A 161 8.85 4.92 -5.78
CA LEU A 161 8.48 4.72 -7.19
C LEU A 161 7.61 5.85 -7.77
N SER A 162 7.20 6.82 -6.94
CA SER A 162 6.26 7.90 -7.32
C SER A 162 6.75 8.76 -8.50
N ASN A 163 8.06 8.96 -8.62
CA ASN A 163 8.70 9.78 -9.67
C ASN A 163 8.98 9.03 -10.98
N LEU A 164 8.55 7.77 -11.11
CA LEU A 164 8.80 6.93 -12.28
C LEU A 164 7.57 6.80 -13.17
N ASP A 165 7.80 6.55 -14.46
CA ASP A 165 6.73 6.20 -15.40
C ASP A 165 6.17 4.78 -15.14
N ALA A 166 4.96 4.50 -15.61
CA ALA A 166 4.24 3.26 -15.32
C ALA A 166 5.02 1.98 -15.70
N LYS A 167 5.70 1.96 -16.85
CA LYS A 167 6.45 0.78 -17.29
C LYS A 167 7.63 0.52 -16.36
N LEU A 168 8.34 1.60 -15.99
CA LEU A 168 9.48 1.50 -15.10
C LEU A 168 9.06 1.17 -13.67
N ARG A 169 7.91 1.66 -13.19
CA ARG A 169 7.36 1.27 -11.88
C ARG A 169 7.18 -0.24 -11.75
N VAL A 170 6.61 -0.91 -12.76
CA VAL A 170 6.41 -2.37 -12.74
C VAL A 170 7.75 -3.11 -12.60
N VAL A 171 8.77 -2.70 -13.36
CA VAL A 171 10.10 -3.31 -13.30
C VAL A 171 10.72 -3.09 -11.93
N MET A 172 10.74 -1.84 -11.45
CA MET A 172 11.38 -1.48 -10.19
C MET A 172 10.67 -2.11 -8.98
N ARG A 173 9.34 -2.26 -9.04
CA ARG A 173 8.57 -3.00 -8.03
C ARG A 173 9.04 -4.44 -7.90
N GLY A 174 9.21 -5.14 -9.03
CA GLY A 174 9.77 -6.48 -9.05
C GLY A 174 11.20 -6.53 -8.51
N GLU A 175 12.04 -5.55 -8.86
CA GLU A 175 13.40 -5.45 -8.32
C GLU A 175 13.42 -5.25 -6.80
N ILE A 176 12.56 -4.40 -6.24
CA ILE A 176 12.48 -4.18 -4.79
C ILE A 176 12.00 -5.43 -4.05
N LYS A 177 10.93 -6.10 -4.54
CA LYS A 177 10.47 -7.35 -3.91
C LYS A 177 11.53 -8.45 -4.01
N GLY A 178 12.18 -8.59 -5.16
CA GLY A 178 13.27 -9.55 -5.34
C GLY A 178 14.50 -9.24 -4.47
N LEU A 179 14.82 -7.96 -4.27
CA LEU A 179 15.86 -7.53 -3.35
C LEU A 179 15.51 -7.92 -1.91
N HIS A 180 14.29 -7.62 -1.46
CA HIS A 180 13.83 -7.99 -0.14
C HIS A 180 13.90 -9.51 0.09
N GLN A 181 13.45 -10.33 -0.87
CA GLN A 181 13.54 -11.79 -0.80
C GLN A 181 14.98 -12.31 -0.67
N ARG A 182 15.94 -11.63 -1.29
CA ARG A 182 17.37 -12.00 -1.21
C ARG A 182 18.01 -11.59 0.11
N LEU A 183 17.60 -10.45 0.67
CA LEU A 183 18.22 -9.89 1.87
C LEU A 183 17.56 -10.35 3.17
N GLY A 184 16.25 -10.62 3.15
CA GLY A 184 15.47 -11.00 4.33
C GLY A 184 15.44 -9.93 5.42
N VAL A 185 15.64 -8.66 5.06
CA VAL A 185 15.68 -7.54 6.01
C VAL A 185 14.30 -6.93 6.17
N THR A 186 13.89 -6.69 7.42
CA THR A 186 12.63 -6.01 7.76
C THR A 186 12.48 -4.73 6.95
N THR A 187 11.36 -4.60 6.24
CA THR A 187 11.16 -3.50 5.29
C THR A 187 9.84 -2.80 5.57
N ILE A 188 9.88 -1.48 5.75
CA ILE A 188 8.69 -0.63 5.87
C ILE A 188 8.64 0.28 4.65
N TYR A 189 7.55 0.19 3.90
CA TYR A 189 7.37 0.85 2.61
C TYR A 189 6.12 1.72 2.63
N VAL A 190 6.25 3.00 2.28
CA VAL A 190 5.12 3.93 2.17
C VAL A 190 4.77 4.12 0.71
N THR A 191 3.48 4.02 0.39
CA THR A 191 2.97 4.32 -0.95
C THR A 191 1.53 4.82 -0.93
N HIS A 192 1.15 5.46 -2.03
CA HIS A 192 -0.23 5.77 -2.38
C HIS A 192 -0.79 4.82 -3.46
N ASP A 193 0.04 3.96 -4.04
CA ASP A 193 -0.33 3.01 -5.08
C ASP A 193 -0.77 1.69 -4.46
N GLN A 194 -2.04 1.35 -4.67
CA GLN A 194 -2.61 0.12 -4.12
C GLN A 194 -1.99 -1.13 -4.75
N ILE A 195 -1.61 -1.11 -6.02
CA ILE A 195 -1.00 -2.25 -6.70
C ILE A 195 0.37 -2.54 -6.10
N GLU A 196 1.14 -1.49 -5.75
CA GLU A 196 2.38 -1.66 -4.99
C GLU A 196 2.13 -2.37 -3.65
N ALA A 197 1.15 -1.91 -2.87
CA ALA A 197 0.80 -2.55 -1.61
C ALA A 197 0.37 -4.01 -1.77
N MET A 198 -0.53 -4.28 -2.71
CA MET A 198 -1.10 -5.60 -2.94
C MET A 198 -0.09 -6.63 -3.46
N THR A 199 0.95 -6.20 -4.18
CA THR A 199 1.89 -7.12 -4.84
C THR A 199 3.24 -7.25 -4.13
N MET A 200 3.58 -6.33 -3.23
CA MET A 200 4.87 -6.33 -2.53
C MET A 200 4.76 -6.73 -1.06
N ALA A 201 3.66 -6.35 -0.40
CA ALA A 201 3.54 -6.50 1.03
C ALA A 201 3.33 -7.96 1.43
N ASP A 202 3.95 -8.36 2.52
CA ASP A 202 3.50 -9.51 3.30
C ASP A 202 2.34 -9.06 4.21
N ARG A 203 2.37 -7.79 4.65
CA ARG A 203 1.32 -7.16 5.47
C ARG A 203 1.11 -5.70 5.11
N ILE A 204 -0.15 -5.29 5.03
CA ILE A 204 -0.55 -3.91 4.77
C ILE A 204 -1.09 -3.31 6.07
N VAL A 205 -0.69 -2.08 6.37
CA VAL A 205 -1.25 -1.23 7.42
C VAL A 205 -2.03 -0.12 6.73
N VAL A 206 -3.35 -0.15 6.84
CA VAL A 206 -4.23 0.89 6.30
C VAL A 206 -4.39 1.99 7.33
N MET A 207 -4.03 3.21 6.95
CA MET A 207 -4.10 4.39 7.81
C MET A 207 -5.12 5.40 7.31
N ASN A 208 -5.88 5.98 8.23
CA ASN A 208 -6.84 7.04 7.97
C ASN A 208 -6.83 8.06 9.10
N GLY A 209 -6.79 9.35 8.77
CA GLY A 209 -6.85 10.42 9.77
C GLY A 209 -5.92 10.23 10.98
N GLY A 210 -4.71 9.71 10.79
CA GLY A 210 -3.75 9.50 11.87
C GLY A 210 -4.00 8.27 12.75
N LYS A 211 -4.85 7.34 12.31
CA LYS A 211 -5.18 6.07 12.98
C LYS A 211 -4.93 4.88 12.05
N VAL A 212 -4.72 3.72 12.64
CA VAL A 212 -4.75 2.44 11.93
C VAL A 212 -6.19 1.96 11.84
N GLU A 213 -6.66 1.66 10.63
CA GLU A 213 -7.99 1.13 10.36
C GLU A 213 -8.00 -0.39 10.34
N GLN A 214 -6.98 -0.99 9.70
CA GLN A 214 -6.82 -2.44 9.61
C GLN A 214 -5.36 -2.79 9.30
N ILE A 215 -4.94 -3.95 9.83
CA ILE A 215 -3.64 -4.57 9.55
C ILE A 215 -3.88 -6.02 9.15
N GLY A 216 -3.19 -6.52 8.13
CA GLY A 216 -3.31 -7.91 7.70
C GLY A 216 -2.63 -8.18 6.36
N ALA A 217 -2.72 -9.42 5.87
CA ALA A 217 -2.21 -9.76 4.55
C ALA A 217 -3.02 -9.06 3.45
N PRO A 218 -2.43 -8.82 2.26
CA PRO A 218 -3.12 -8.11 1.17
C PRO A 218 -4.51 -8.64 0.84
N LEU A 219 -4.64 -9.96 0.66
CA LEU A 219 -5.92 -10.59 0.32
C LEU A 219 -6.90 -10.59 1.51
N ASP A 220 -6.42 -10.69 2.75
CA ASP A 220 -7.31 -10.58 3.93
C ASP A 220 -7.99 -9.21 3.99
N LEU A 221 -7.27 -8.13 3.67
CA LEU A 221 -7.84 -6.79 3.64
C LEU A 221 -8.81 -6.60 2.46
N TYR A 222 -8.50 -7.22 1.33
CA TYR A 222 -9.32 -7.17 0.13
C TYR A 222 -10.63 -7.95 0.30
N ASP A 223 -10.53 -9.18 0.78
CA ASP A 223 -11.64 -10.13 0.89
C ASP A 223 -12.43 -9.94 2.19
N ARG A 224 -11.79 -9.38 3.23
CA ARG A 224 -12.39 -9.21 4.57
C ARG A 224 -12.07 -7.82 5.13
N PRO A 225 -12.51 -6.73 4.48
CA PRO A 225 -12.36 -5.38 5.04
C PRO A 225 -13.15 -5.25 6.35
N ALA A 226 -12.55 -4.61 7.36
CA ALA A 226 -13.16 -4.46 8.69
C ALA A 226 -14.25 -3.38 8.74
N ASN A 227 -14.16 -2.39 7.84
CA ASN A 227 -15.09 -1.27 7.78
C ASN A 227 -15.20 -0.70 6.35
N LEU A 228 -16.17 0.18 6.14
CA LEU A 228 -16.46 0.82 4.86
C LEU A 228 -15.26 1.59 4.29
N PHE A 229 -14.44 2.19 5.15
CA PHE A 229 -13.26 2.91 4.69
C PHE A 229 -12.26 1.95 4.04
N VAL A 230 -11.92 0.83 4.70
CA VAL A 230 -11.00 -0.16 4.11
C VAL A 230 -11.61 -0.78 2.86
N ALA A 231 -12.90 -1.09 2.88
CA ALA A 231 -13.63 -1.64 1.73
C ALA A 231 -13.59 -0.74 0.49
N GLY A 232 -13.76 0.58 0.68
CA GLY A 232 -13.68 1.57 -0.39
C GLY A 232 -12.25 1.98 -0.76
N PHE A 233 -11.29 1.81 0.14
CA PHE A 233 -9.90 2.22 -0.08
C PHE A 233 -9.03 1.13 -0.72
N ILE A 234 -9.27 -0.15 -0.40
CA ILE A 234 -8.51 -1.28 -0.93
C ILE A 234 -9.26 -1.91 -2.11
N GLY A 235 -8.71 -1.71 -3.31
CA GLY A 235 -9.23 -2.18 -4.59
C GLY A 235 -9.35 -1.05 -5.61
N SER A 236 -9.02 -1.38 -6.87
CA SER A 236 -9.15 -0.46 -7.99
C SER A 236 -9.75 -1.22 -9.19
N PRO A 237 -11.02 -0.97 -9.56
CA PRO A 237 -11.93 0.02 -8.96
C PRO A 237 -12.34 -0.31 -7.52
N ALA A 238 -12.82 0.70 -6.79
CA ALA A 238 -13.26 0.55 -5.41
C ALA A 238 -14.52 -0.34 -5.30
N MET A 239 -14.76 -0.89 -4.11
CA MET A 239 -15.98 -1.62 -3.82
C MET A 239 -17.22 -0.74 -4.07
N ASN A 240 -18.25 -1.30 -4.70
CA ASN A 240 -19.55 -0.65 -4.77
C ASN A 240 -20.19 -0.65 -3.39
N VAL A 241 -20.65 0.50 -2.92
CA VAL A 241 -21.34 0.65 -1.64
C VAL A 241 -22.73 1.21 -1.89
N ILE A 242 -23.76 0.46 -1.49
CA ILE A 242 -25.16 0.80 -1.68
C ILE A 242 -25.82 0.99 -0.31
N GLY A 243 -26.38 2.17 -0.07
CA GLY A 243 -27.14 2.44 1.15
C GLY A 243 -28.55 1.84 1.10
N GLY A 244 -29.00 1.24 2.20
CA GLY A 244 -30.30 0.58 2.24
C GLY A 244 -30.63 -0.01 3.60
N ARG A 245 -31.36 -1.12 3.61
CA ARG A 245 -31.76 -1.83 4.83
C ARG A 245 -31.88 -3.33 4.63
N ILE A 246 -31.53 -4.09 5.65
CA ILE A 246 -31.68 -5.54 5.68
C ILE A 246 -33.10 -5.89 6.14
N THR A 247 -33.81 -6.66 5.32
CA THR A 247 -35.18 -7.13 5.56
C THR A 247 -35.26 -8.65 5.38
N ASP A 248 -36.42 -9.24 5.67
CA ASP A 248 -36.64 -10.68 5.45
C ASP A 248 -36.71 -11.08 3.96
N ARG A 249 -36.88 -10.10 3.06
CA ARG A 249 -36.88 -10.32 1.60
C ARG A 249 -35.47 -10.25 0.99
N GLY A 250 -34.53 -9.65 1.69
CA GLY A 250 -33.20 -9.30 1.16
C GLY A 250 -32.75 -7.92 1.62
N PHE A 251 -31.70 -7.40 0.99
CA PHE A 251 -31.26 -6.01 1.17
C PHE A 251 -32.08 -5.09 0.26
N GLU A 252 -32.91 -4.24 0.85
CA GLU A 252 -33.73 -3.27 0.12
C GLU A 252 -32.99 -1.95 -0.03
N ALA A 253 -32.80 -1.52 -1.28
CA ALA A 253 -32.32 -0.19 -1.65
C ALA A 253 -33.30 0.47 -2.63
N ALA A 254 -33.11 1.75 -2.94
CA ALA A 254 -34.05 2.48 -3.79
C ALA A 254 -34.18 1.81 -5.18
N GLY A 255 -35.33 1.18 -5.41
CA GLY A 255 -35.70 0.50 -6.67
C GLY A 255 -35.28 -0.96 -6.81
N ILE A 256 -34.59 -1.57 -5.83
CA ILE A 256 -34.05 -2.95 -5.94
C ILE A 256 -34.08 -3.72 -4.62
N VAL A 257 -34.11 -5.04 -4.74
CA VAL A 257 -33.86 -5.98 -3.64
C VAL A 257 -32.69 -6.88 -4.01
N LEU A 258 -31.62 -6.83 -3.24
CA LEU A 258 -30.41 -7.62 -3.43
C LEU A 258 -30.41 -8.84 -2.50
N PRO A 259 -29.78 -9.96 -2.90
CA PRO A 259 -29.63 -11.12 -2.04
C PRO A 259 -28.80 -10.77 -0.80
N LEU A 260 -28.95 -11.56 0.27
CA LEU A 260 -28.12 -11.45 1.47
C LEU A 260 -27.13 -12.61 1.52
N PRO A 261 -25.95 -12.43 2.14
CA PRO A 261 -25.08 -13.55 2.46
C PRO A 261 -25.79 -14.50 3.45
N ALA A 262 -25.38 -15.77 3.42
CA ALA A 262 -25.98 -16.79 4.27
C ALA A 262 -25.72 -16.49 5.77
N GLY A 263 -26.72 -16.71 6.62
CA GLY A 263 -26.56 -16.63 8.08
C GLY A 263 -26.72 -15.23 8.68
N ILE A 264 -27.10 -14.20 7.91
CA ILE A 264 -27.30 -12.84 8.44
C ILE A 264 -28.55 -12.72 9.32
N ALA A 265 -28.30 -12.49 10.61
CA ALA A 265 -29.34 -12.20 11.60
C ALA A 265 -29.68 -10.70 11.72
N ALA A 266 -28.77 -9.81 11.30
CA ALA A 266 -28.96 -8.37 11.40
C ALA A 266 -30.18 -7.88 10.59
N ARG A 267 -30.83 -6.82 11.07
CA ARG A 267 -31.98 -6.17 10.44
C ARG A 267 -31.89 -4.66 10.63
N GLY A 268 -32.48 -3.90 9.70
CA GLY A 268 -32.49 -2.44 9.78
C GLY A 268 -31.49 -1.79 8.82
N PRO A 269 -31.19 -0.48 9.01
CA PRO A 269 -30.32 0.27 8.10
C PRO A 269 -28.91 -0.31 8.04
N ALA A 270 -28.37 -0.39 6.83
CA ALA A 270 -27.05 -0.95 6.57
C ALA A 270 -26.53 -0.46 5.21
N SER A 271 -25.25 -0.73 4.95
CA SER A 271 -24.65 -0.58 3.63
C SER A 271 -24.27 -1.93 3.04
N TYR A 272 -24.51 -2.09 1.75
CA TYR A 272 -24.22 -3.30 0.98
C TYR A 272 -22.97 -3.07 0.14
N GLY A 273 -21.95 -3.91 0.37
CA GLY A 273 -20.68 -3.89 -0.32
C GLY A 273 -20.58 -5.05 -1.32
N ILE A 274 -20.20 -4.74 -2.56
CA ILE A 274 -19.86 -5.74 -3.58
C ILE A 274 -18.75 -5.23 -4.49
N ARG A 275 -17.72 -6.03 -4.71
CA ARG A 275 -16.62 -5.64 -5.60
C ARG A 275 -17.05 -5.71 -7.07
N PRO A 276 -16.52 -4.85 -7.95
CA PRO A 276 -16.90 -4.83 -9.36
C PRO A 276 -16.82 -6.18 -10.07
N GLU A 277 -15.77 -6.97 -9.78
CA GLU A 277 -15.54 -8.29 -10.37
C GLU A 277 -16.46 -9.39 -9.82
N HIS A 278 -17.18 -9.11 -8.74
CA HIS A 278 -18.16 -10.02 -8.13
C HIS A 278 -19.60 -9.70 -8.58
N LEU A 279 -19.79 -8.77 -9.52
CA LEU A 279 -21.02 -8.62 -10.28
C LEU A 279 -20.93 -9.50 -11.53
N LEU A 280 -21.73 -10.55 -11.56
CA LEU A 280 -21.72 -11.55 -12.64
C LEU A 280 -22.80 -11.22 -13.68
N LEU A 281 -22.50 -11.42 -14.97
CA LEU A 281 -23.53 -11.41 -16.01
C LEU A 281 -24.44 -12.64 -15.84
N ALA A 282 -25.73 -12.41 -15.70
CA ALA A 282 -26.70 -13.46 -15.44
C ALA A 282 -28.02 -13.12 -16.12
N ALA A 283 -28.52 -13.98 -17.02
CA ALA A 283 -29.77 -13.72 -17.75
C ALA A 283 -31.00 -13.64 -16.84
N ASP A 284 -30.95 -14.31 -15.69
CA ASP A 284 -31.91 -14.26 -14.58
C ASP A 284 -31.56 -13.18 -13.52
N GLY A 285 -30.56 -12.35 -13.79
CA GLY A 285 -30.11 -11.27 -12.92
C GLY A 285 -31.03 -10.06 -12.91
N LEU A 286 -30.64 -9.05 -12.14
CA LEU A 286 -31.34 -7.77 -12.10
C LEU A 286 -30.99 -6.93 -13.34
N PRO A 287 -31.98 -6.27 -13.97
CA PRO A 287 -31.72 -5.39 -15.09
C PRO A 287 -30.95 -4.16 -14.63
N ALA A 288 -29.91 -3.80 -15.38
CA ALA A 288 -29.09 -2.62 -15.15
C ALA A 288 -28.83 -1.87 -16.46
N THR A 289 -29.09 -0.57 -16.45
CA THR A 289 -28.90 0.29 -17.63
C THR A 289 -27.50 0.86 -17.64
N ILE A 290 -26.75 0.60 -18.71
CA ILE A 290 -25.37 1.05 -18.84
C ILE A 290 -25.31 2.57 -18.98
N THR A 291 -24.42 3.21 -18.23
CA THR A 291 -24.13 4.65 -18.33
C THR A 291 -22.74 4.92 -18.89
N LEU A 292 -21.76 4.03 -18.64
CA LEU A 292 -20.39 4.16 -19.12
C LEU A 292 -19.79 2.78 -19.40
N VAL A 293 -18.99 2.70 -20.46
CA VAL A 293 -18.22 1.50 -20.83
C VAL A 293 -16.77 1.91 -21.05
N GLU A 294 -15.86 1.31 -20.29
CA GLU A 294 -14.43 1.61 -20.34
C GLU A 294 -13.64 0.33 -20.67
N PRO A 295 -13.20 0.16 -21.93
CA PRO A 295 -12.38 -0.98 -22.32
C PRO A 295 -10.95 -0.83 -21.78
N MET A 296 -10.55 -1.71 -20.86
CA MET A 296 -9.22 -1.72 -20.22
C MET A 296 -8.26 -2.76 -20.84
N GLY A 297 -8.65 -3.37 -21.96
CA GLY A 297 -7.87 -4.39 -22.66
C GLY A 297 -8.15 -5.81 -22.15
N SER A 298 -7.77 -6.16 -20.92
CA SER A 298 -8.04 -7.49 -20.32
C SER A 298 -9.46 -7.65 -19.81
N GLU A 299 -10.11 -6.54 -19.50
CA GLU A 299 -11.47 -6.46 -18.99
C GLU A 299 -12.14 -5.18 -19.50
N THR A 300 -13.44 -5.09 -19.25
CA THR A 300 -14.27 -3.91 -19.51
C THR A 300 -14.91 -3.51 -18.20
N LEU A 301 -14.63 -2.29 -17.75
CA LEU A 301 -15.37 -1.70 -16.64
C LEU A 301 -16.67 -1.11 -17.18
N VAL A 302 -17.78 -1.41 -16.52
CA VAL A 302 -19.10 -0.94 -16.93
C VAL A 302 -19.76 -0.28 -15.72
N THR A 303 -19.98 1.02 -15.80
CA THR A 303 -20.83 1.73 -14.84
C THR A 303 -22.27 1.66 -15.33
N MET A 304 -23.18 1.30 -14.43
CA MET A 304 -24.57 1.02 -14.73
C MET A 304 -25.50 1.45 -13.59
N MET A 305 -26.74 1.76 -13.94
CA MET A 305 -27.82 2.02 -13.00
C MET A 305 -28.53 0.72 -12.68
N LEU A 306 -28.41 0.25 -11.44
CA LEU A 306 -29.11 -0.90 -10.88
C LEU A 306 -30.21 -0.37 -9.94
N GLY A 307 -31.45 -0.33 -10.42
CA GLY A 307 -32.49 0.49 -9.78
C GLY A 307 -32.13 1.98 -9.85
N GLU A 308 -32.06 2.63 -8.70
CA GLU A 308 -31.60 4.02 -8.59
C GLU A 308 -30.12 4.14 -8.18
N GLN A 309 -29.39 3.02 -8.12
CA GLN A 309 -28.00 2.98 -7.64
C GLN A 309 -27.01 2.93 -8.80
N SER A 310 -25.98 3.78 -8.76
CA SER A 310 -24.86 3.71 -9.71
C SER A 310 -23.82 2.72 -9.20
N VAL A 311 -23.58 1.65 -9.95
CA VAL A 311 -22.58 0.61 -9.62
C VAL A 311 -21.65 0.36 -10.80
N THR A 312 -20.43 -0.07 -10.52
CA THR A 312 -19.43 -0.48 -11.51
C THR A 312 -19.23 -1.99 -11.46
N GLY A 313 -19.33 -2.66 -12.60
CA GLY A 313 -18.94 -4.06 -12.78
C GLY A 313 -17.64 -4.17 -13.58
N ALA A 314 -16.84 -5.21 -13.33
CA ALA A 314 -15.62 -5.51 -14.07
C ALA A 314 -15.77 -6.87 -14.78
N PHE A 315 -15.89 -6.84 -16.11
CA PHE A 315 -16.23 -8.01 -16.92
C PHE A 315 -15.06 -8.41 -17.82
N ARG A 316 -14.67 -9.68 -17.81
CA ARG A 316 -13.65 -10.22 -18.71
C ARG A 316 -14.20 -10.56 -20.09
N GLU A 317 -15.52 -10.63 -20.20
CA GLU A 317 -16.27 -10.84 -21.42
C GLU A 317 -16.12 -9.64 -22.38
N ARG A 318 -16.07 -9.93 -23.68
CA ARG A 318 -16.12 -8.90 -24.72
C ARG A 318 -17.55 -8.40 -24.89
N LEU A 319 -17.96 -7.53 -23.97
CA LEU A 319 -19.23 -6.81 -24.05
C LEU A 319 -19.23 -5.89 -25.27
N ARG A 320 -20.24 -6.03 -26.13
CA ARG A 320 -20.54 -5.11 -27.24
C ARG A 320 -21.61 -4.07 -26.87
N ALA A 321 -22.05 -4.09 -25.61
CA ALA A 321 -23.08 -3.21 -25.09
C ALA A 321 -22.58 -1.75 -25.04
N GLN A 322 -23.50 -0.82 -25.20
CA GLN A 322 -23.27 0.61 -25.25
C GLN A 322 -24.04 1.32 -24.12
N PRO A 323 -23.67 2.57 -23.78
CA PRO A 323 -24.50 3.40 -22.91
C PRO A 323 -25.95 3.45 -23.41
N GLY A 324 -26.90 3.21 -22.51
CA GLY A 324 -28.32 3.08 -22.79
C GLY A 324 -28.81 1.64 -22.94
N ASP A 325 -27.94 0.68 -23.23
CA ASP A 325 -28.31 -0.73 -23.27
C ASP A 325 -28.61 -1.26 -21.85
N THR A 326 -29.47 -2.28 -21.78
CA THR A 326 -29.74 -3.02 -20.54
C THR A 326 -28.98 -4.33 -20.54
N ILE A 327 -28.18 -4.55 -19.49
CA ILE A 327 -27.59 -5.86 -19.17
C ILE A 327 -28.24 -6.41 -17.90
N HIS A 328 -28.09 -7.71 -17.66
CA HIS A 328 -28.61 -8.32 -16.43
C HIS A 328 -27.43 -8.81 -15.59
N VAL A 329 -27.39 -8.37 -14.34
CA VAL A 329 -26.29 -8.63 -13.42
C VAL A 329 -26.79 -9.23 -12.12
N ARG A 330 -25.97 -10.09 -11.52
CA ARG A 330 -26.24 -10.69 -10.21
C ARG A 330 -24.98 -10.60 -9.35
N PRO A 331 -25.07 -10.07 -8.12
CA PRO A 331 -23.95 -10.15 -7.18
C PRO A 331 -23.71 -11.61 -6.76
N ASP A 332 -22.44 -12.00 -6.64
CA ASP A 332 -22.06 -13.28 -6.05
C ASP A 332 -22.38 -13.29 -4.54
N PRO A 333 -23.29 -14.14 -4.04
CA PRO A 333 -23.69 -14.16 -2.64
C PRO A 333 -22.56 -14.44 -1.65
N GLU A 334 -21.50 -15.13 -2.06
CA GLU A 334 -20.36 -15.46 -1.19
C GLU A 334 -19.38 -14.29 -1.01
N ALA A 335 -19.51 -13.26 -1.86
CA ALA A 335 -18.61 -12.11 -1.90
C ALA A 335 -19.30 -10.78 -1.51
N ILE A 336 -20.49 -10.88 -0.93
CA ILE A 336 -21.24 -9.74 -0.38
C ILE A 336 -20.67 -9.38 0.98
N HIS A 337 -20.51 -8.08 1.23
CA HIS A 337 -20.27 -7.55 2.56
C HIS A 337 -21.43 -6.66 3.00
N LEU A 338 -21.71 -6.66 4.30
CA LEU A 338 -22.68 -5.80 4.94
C LEU A 338 -22.00 -4.99 6.02
N PHE A 339 -22.37 -3.72 6.11
CA PHE A 339 -21.83 -2.79 7.10
C PHE A 339 -22.98 -2.12 7.86
N ASP A 340 -22.81 -1.94 9.18
CA ASP A 340 -23.77 -1.22 10.01
C ASP A 340 -23.75 0.30 9.76
N GLU A 341 -24.57 1.06 10.50
CA GLU A 341 -24.60 2.52 10.41
C GLU A 341 -23.28 3.20 10.84
N ALA A 342 -22.47 2.54 11.67
CA ALA A 342 -21.14 3.02 12.04
C ALA A 342 -20.08 2.67 10.96
N GLY A 343 -20.47 1.93 9.93
CA GLY A 343 -19.62 1.48 8.84
C GLY A 343 -18.76 0.26 9.19
N MET A 344 -19.06 -0.45 10.28
CA MET A 344 -18.35 -1.67 10.67
C MET A 344 -18.95 -2.89 9.98
N ARG A 345 -18.11 -3.85 9.56
CA ARG A 345 -18.59 -5.07 8.89
C ARG A 345 -19.39 -5.95 9.86
N ILE A 346 -20.52 -6.50 9.39
CA ILE A 346 -21.47 -7.29 10.20
C ILE A 346 -21.80 -8.68 9.63
N ASP A 347 -21.17 -9.07 8.53
CA ASP A 347 -21.21 -10.42 7.93
C ASP A 347 -20.03 -11.33 8.28
#